data_AF-A0A838CXE0-F1
#
_entry.id   AF-A0A838CXE0-F1
#
_cell.length_a   1.000
_cell.length_b   1.000
_cell.length_c   1.000
_cell.angle_alpha   90.00
_cell.angle_beta   90.00
_cell.angle_gamma   90.00
#
_symmetry.space_group_name_H-M   'P 1'
#
loop_
_entity.id
_entity.type
_entity.pdbx_description
1 polymer ?
#
loop_
_entity_poly.entity_id
_entity_poly.type
_entity_poly.pdbx_seq_one_letter_code
_entity_poly.pdbx_strand_id
1 'polypeptide(L)'
;MVSNQSFSVTALMEKEDFHIEPISRRIKVYELPDEISESYMKGLHAVAEEMDCDKIIVYVQTGSDAETTVKDFSFQQEAEIKGFFNGKDATIYASFLDQSRNLPDPENVISDVKAMNVAECKKRKLQEGYSMIWGTEEHAEEMAAFYASVFDQYPTPIHDPEYIVQMMRDDVYFSLIYHEGELVSACSADLFTDFNAAEFTDCATLSSQRGKGLLSIQYPMLEKKMRELGVHTMFSYTRAISMGMNIVAAQQGFSYGGCMVQNSTIATGLEDMNIWYKAL
;
A
#
# COMPACT_ATOMS: atom_id res chain seq x y z
N MET A 1 -32.86 28.63 -7.17
CA MET A 1 -32.58 28.13 -5.81
C MET A 1 -32.09 26.71 -5.97
N VAL A 2 -30.78 26.55 -6.14
CA VAL A 2 -30.15 25.23 -6.21
C VAL A 2 -29.99 24.78 -4.76
N SER A 3 -30.54 23.62 -4.44
CA SER A 3 -30.43 23.04 -3.10
C SER A 3 -28.96 22.74 -2.82
N ASN A 4 -28.40 23.42 -1.82
CA ASN A 4 -27.20 22.96 -1.13
C ASN A 4 -27.52 21.59 -0.52
N GLN A 5 -27.17 20.51 -1.22
CA GLN A 5 -26.98 19.23 -0.55
C GLN A 5 -25.69 19.36 0.26
N SER A 6 -25.82 19.60 1.56
CA SER A 6 -24.72 19.33 2.48
C SER A 6 -24.45 17.83 2.39
N PHE A 7 -23.35 17.45 1.76
CA PHE A 7 -22.84 16.08 1.87
C PHE A 7 -22.48 15.88 3.35
N SER A 8 -23.32 15.14 4.09
CA SER A 8 -23.00 14.80 5.48
C SER A 8 -21.78 13.90 5.48
N VAL A 9 -20.83 14.17 6.38
CA VAL A 9 -19.61 13.38 6.65
C VAL A 9 -19.90 11.87 6.61
N THR A 10 -21.02 11.44 7.19
CA THR A 10 -21.50 10.05 7.20
C THR A 10 -21.68 9.43 5.81
N ALA A 11 -22.13 10.18 4.82
CA ALA A 11 -22.40 9.65 3.46
C ALA A 11 -21.13 9.47 2.62
N LEU A 12 -20.04 10.17 2.96
CA LEU A 12 -18.72 9.96 2.35
C LEU A 12 -18.02 8.74 2.96
N MET A 13 -18.23 8.49 4.25
CA MET A 13 -17.65 7.37 5.00
C MET A 13 -18.30 6.01 4.68
N GLU A 14 -19.45 5.98 4.02
CA GLU A 14 -20.16 4.74 3.64
C GLU A 14 -19.70 4.15 2.30
N LYS A 15 -18.77 4.81 1.59
CA LYS A 15 -18.24 4.33 0.30
C LYS A 15 -16.98 3.47 0.52
N GLU A 16 -16.94 2.30 -0.12
CA GLU A 16 -15.81 1.37 -0.02
C GLU A 16 -14.48 1.99 -0.49
N ASP A 17 -14.52 2.96 -1.40
CA ASP A 17 -13.31 3.63 -1.95
C ASP A 17 -12.74 4.74 -1.06
N PHE A 18 -13.32 4.97 0.12
CA PHE A 18 -12.97 6.05 1.04
C PHE A 18 -12.43 5.50 2.36
N HIS A 19 -11.13 5.62 2.57
CA HIS A 19 -10.47 5.05 3.75
C HIS A 19 -9.89 6.16 4.63
N ILE A 20 -10.39 6.25 5.85
CA ILE A 20 -9.79 7.08 6.90
C ILE A 20 -8.80 6.22 7.66
N GLU A 21 -7.56 6.67 7.75
CA GLU A 21 -6.50 6.00 8.50
C GLU A 21 -5.95 6.94 9.59
N PRO A 22 -6.54 6.96 10.79
CA PRO A 22 -6.16 7.89 11.86
C PRO A 22 -4.72 7.72 12.33
N ILE A 23 -4.18 6.50 12.33
CA ILE A 23 -2.79 6.23 12.76
C ILE A 23 -1.79 6.93 11.84
N SER A 24 -2.07 6.97 10.53
CA SER A 24 -1.28 7.68 9.52
C SER A 24 -1.78 9.10 9.28
N ARG A 25 -2.79 9.57 10.04
CA ARG A 25 -3.45 10.88 9.92
C ARG A 25 -3.83 11.20 8.47
N ARG A 26 -4.30 10.21 7.71
CA ARG A 26 -4.57 10.39 6.27
C ARG A 26 -5.94 9.88 5.85
N ILE A 27 -6.41 10.42 4.74
CA ILE A 27 -7.55 9.89 3.99
C ILE A 27 -7.03 9.41 2.63
N LYS A 28 -7.44 8.21 2.21
CA LYS A 28 -7.26 7.72 0.84
C LYS A 28 -8.60 7.65 0.13
N VAL A 29 -8.62 8.11 -1.11
CA VAL A 29 -9.79 8.03 -1.98
C VAL A 29 -9.37 7.33 -3.28
N TYR A 30 -9.86 6.13 -3.51
CA TYR A 30 -9.51 5.34 -4.69
C TYR A 30 -10.37 5.69 -5.91
N GLU A 31 -11.59 6.18 -5.68
CA GLU A 31 -12.49 6.66 -6.73
C GLU A 31 -13.14 7.98 -6.31
N LEU A 32 -12.90 9.02 -7.11
CA LEU A 32 -13.58 10.30 -6.96
C LEU A 32 -14.92 10.27 -7.73
N PRO A 33 -15.95 11.01 -7.27
CA PRO A 33 -17.19 11.11 -8.02
C PRO A 33 -16.94 11.76 -9.39
N ASP A 34 -17.78 11.41 -10.37
CA ASP A 34 -17.73 11.97 -11.73
C ASP A 34 -17.72 13.50 -11.75
N GLU A 35 -18.48 14.14 -10.85
CA GLU A 35 -18.49 15.59 -10.68
C GLU A 35 -17.87 15.99 -9.33
N ILE A 36 -16.64 16.51 -9.38
CA ILE A 36 -15.95 17.07 -8.22
C ILE A 36 -16.28 18.56 -8.10
N SER A 37 -17.26 18.87 -7.25
CA SER A 37 -17.62 20.26 -6.94
C SER A 37 -16.70 20.89 -5.88
N GLU A 38 -16.62 22.22 -5.82
CA GLU A 38 -15.97 22.91 -4.69
C GLU A 38 -16.56 22.50 -3.33
N SER A 39 -17.88 22.25 -3.27
CA SER A 39 -18.54 21.76 -2.05
C SER A 39 -18.08 20.38 -1.65
N TYR A 40 -17.82 19.49 -2.62
CA TYR A 40 -17.28 18.16 -2.34
C TYR A 40 -15.87 18.28 -1.72
N MET A 41 -15.00 19.08 -2.33
CA MET A 41 -13.62 19.27 -1.83
C MET A 41 -13.59 19.92 -0.45
N LYS A 42 -14.47 20.90 -0.19
CA LYS A 42 -14.64 21.48 1.15
C LYS A 42 -15.14 20.45 2.16
N GLY A 43 -16.07 19.59 1.76
CA GLY A 43 -16.53 18.48 2.59
C GLY A 43 -15.40 17.51 2.94
N LEU A 44 -14.59 17.13 1.95
CA LEU A 44 -13.43 16.25 2.10
C LEU A 44 -12.40 16.83 3.08
N HIS A 45 -12.09 18.13 2.97
CA HIS A 45 -11.21 18.83 3.91
C HIS A 45 -11.82 18.89 5.32
N ALA A 46 -13.12 19.16 5.44
CA ALA A 46 -13.80 19.17 6.74
C ALA A 46 -13.77 17.79 7.42
N VAL A 47 -13.94 16.70 6.66
CA VAL A 47 -13.78 15.33 7.20
C VAL A 47 -12.34 15.11 7.68
N ALA A 48 -11.35 15.53 6.90
CA ALA A 48 -9.95 15.42 7.28
C ALA A 48 -9.66 16.16 8.59
N GLU A 49 -10.13 17.39 8.74
CA GLU A 49 -10.02 18.18 9.97
C GLU A 49 -10.73 17.52 11.16
N GLU A 50 -11.95 17.01 10.98
CA GLU A 50 -12.73 16.34 12.04
C GLU A 50 -12.04 15.06 12.54
N MET A 51 -11.37 14.34 11.64
CA MET A 51 -10.69 13.08 11.91
C MET A 51 -9.19 13.24 12.26
N ASP A 52 -8.72 14.48 12.49
CA ASP A 52 -7.31 14.83 12.75
C ASP A 52 -6.34 14.28 11.69
N CYS A 53 -6.80 14.25 10.44
CA CYS A 53 -6.03 13.87 9.27
C CYS A 53 -5.51 15.13 8.56
N ASP A 54 -4.20 15.18 8.34
CA ASP A 54 -3.52 16.32 7.70
C ASP A 54 -2.98 16.01 6.29
N LYS A 55 -3.33 14.85 5.73
CA LYS A 55 -3.09 14.49 4.32
C LYS A 55 -4.29 13.81 3.69
N ILE A 56 -4.63 14.21 2.47
CA ILE A 56 -5.60 13.52 1.62
C ILE A 56 -4.86 13.00 0.40
N ILE A 57 -5.08 11.74 0.05
CA ILE A 57 -4.54 11.10 -1.14
C ILE A 57 -5.70 10.70 -2.04
N VAL A 58 -5.58 10.99 -3.32
CA VAL A 58 -6.56 10.60 -4.33
C VAL A 58 -5.86 9.83 -5.45
N TYR A 59 -6.48 8.72 -5.86
CA TYR A 59 -6.13 7.99 -7.06
C TYR A 59 -7.06 8.48 -8.16
N VAL A 60 -6.48 8.93 -9.27
CA VAL A 60 -7.27 9.38 -10.43
C VAL A 60 -6.78 8.69 -11.67
N GLN A 61 -7.71 8.29 -12.54
CA GLN A 61 -7.34 7.76 -13.84
C GLN A 61 -6.57 8.83 -14.62
N THR A 62 -5.37 8.51 -15.11
CA THR A 62 -4.52 9.46 -15.85
C THR A 62 -5.25 9.98 -17.09
N GLY A 63 -5.21 11.30 -17.29
CA GLY A 63 -5.87 12.00 -18.40
C GLY A 63 -7.39 12.20 -18.25
N SER A 64 -7.97 11.92 -17.08
CA SER A 64 -9.39 12.16 -16.81
C SER A 64 -9.70 13.62 -16.46
N ASP A 65 -10.97 14.00 -16.55
CA ASP A 65 -11.47 15.30 -16.08
C ASP A 65 -11.27 15.46 -14.56
N ALA A 66 -11.35 14.36 -13.81
CA ALA A 66 -11.05 14.33 -12.39
C ALA A 66 -9.60 14.73 -12.09
N GLU A 67 -8.62 14.27 -12.89
CA GLU A 67 -7.23 14.68 -12.75
C GLU A 67 -7.04 16.18 -12.97
N THR A 68 -7.73 16.77 -13.95
CA THR A 68 -7.70 18.21 -14.18
C THR A 68 -8.27 18.96 -12.97
N THR A 69 -9.40 18.48 -12.46
CA THR A 69 -10.06 19.10 -11.29
C THR A 69 -9.19 19.05 -10.05
N VAL A 70 -8.56 17.90 -9.76
CA VAL A 70 -7.65 17.72 -8.62
C VAL A 70 -6.45 18.67 -8.70
N LYS A 71 -5.90 18.91 -9.91
CA LYS A 71 -4.86 19.92 -10.15
C LYS A 71 -5.34 21.34 -9.88
N ASP A 72 -6.56 21.69 -10.30
CA ASP A 72 -7.15 23.00 -10.05
C ASP A 72 -7.33 23.27 -8.54
N PHE A 73 -7.55 22.23 -7.74
CA PHE A 73 -7.56 22.29 -6.28
C PHE A 73 -6.15 22.19 -5.65
N SER A 74 -5.08 22.34 -6.43
CA SER A 74 -3.69 22.41 -5.97
C SER A 74 -3.17 21.14 -5.28
N PHE A 75 -3.75 19.98 -5.56
CA PHE A 75 -3.14 18.73 -5.14
C PHE A 75 -1.85 18.50 -5.94
N GLN A 76 -0.86 17.91 -5.29
CA GLN A 76 0.47 17.67 -5.84
C GLN A 76 0.60 16.21 -6.24
N GLN A 77 1.11 15.95 -7.45
CA GLN A 77 1.38 14.59 -7.91
C GLN A 77 2.53 14.00 -7.09
N GLU A 78 2.33 12.81 -6.50
CA GLU A 78 3.37 12.09 -5.75
C GLU A 78 3.88 10.86 -6.52
N ALA A 79 2.99 10.18 -7.25
CA ALA A 79 3.33 8.92 -7.90
C ALA A 79 2.37 8.54 -9.05
N GLU A 80 2.68 7.46 -9.75
CA GLU A 80 1.83 6.78 -10.73
C GLU A 80 1.87 5.26 -10.54
N ILE A 81 0.78 4.59 -10.90
CA ILE A 81 0.68 3.12 -10.97
C ILE A 81 0.03 2.76 -12.30
N LYS A 82 0.80 2.14 -13.20
CA LYS A 82 0.29 1.78 -14.53
C LYS A 82 -0.63 0.57 -14.46
N GLY A 83 -1.75 0.66 -15.19
CA GLY A 83 -2.76 -0.39 -15.24
C GLY A 83 -3.61 -0.57 -13.96
N PHE A 84 -3.48 0.30 -12.96
CA PHE A 84 -4.20 0.19 -11.68
C PHE A 84 -5.72 0.12 -11.87
N PHE A 85 -6.32 1.00 -12.66
CA PHE A 85 -7.78 1.04 -12.87
C PHE A 85 -8.21 0.13 -14.02
N ASN A 86 -8.35 -1.17 -13.76
CA ASN A 86 -8.78 -2.16 -14.75
C ASN A 86 -7.93 -2.14 -16.03
N GLY A 87 -6.61 -1.97 -15.87
CA GLY A 87 -5.66 -1.84 -17.00
C GLY A 87 -5.44 -0.41 -17.50
N LYS A 88 -6.07 0.60 -16.90
CA LYS A 88 -5.76 2.02 -17.13
C LYS A 88 -4.84 2.56 -16.03
N ASP A 89 -4.01 3.52 -16.39
CA ASP A 89 -3.03 4.11 -15.47
C ASP A 89 -3.71 4.99 -14.41
N ALA A 90 -3.19 4.94 -13.19
CA ALA A 90 -3.53 5.83 -12.09
C ALA A 90 -2.40 6.83 -11.87
N THR A 91 -2.75 8.10 -11.72
CA THR A 91 -1.89 9.12 -11.12
C THR A 91 -2.34 9.35 -9.68
N ILE A 92 -1.38 9.41 -8.75
CA ILE A 92 -1.63 9.61 -7.33
C ILE A 92 -1.31 11.06 -6.97
N TYR A 93 -2.29 11.74 -6.41
CA TYR A 93 -2.18 13.13 -5.96
C TYR A 93 -2.41 13.23 -4.46
N ALA A 94 -1.72 14.20 -3.83
CA ALA A 94 -1.87 14.49 -2.41
C ALA A 94 -2.17 15.97 -2.15
N SER A 95 -3.01 16.22 -1.16
CA SER A 95 -3.20 17.53 -0.53
C SER A 95 -2.74 17.45 0.92
N PHE A 96 -1.90 18.40 1.30
CA PHE A 96 -1.35 18.54 2.66
C PHE A 96 -2.06 19.69 3.35
N LEU A 97 -2.91 19.37 4.32
CA LEU A 97 -3.63 20.38 5.11
C LEU A 97 -2.67 21.10 6.06
N ASP A 98 -1.65 20.39 6.53
CA ASP A 98 -0.48 20.96 7.18
C ASP A 98 0.72 20.92 6.22
N GLN A 99 1.21 22.09 5.80
CA GLN A 99 2.35 22.19 4.88
C GLN A 99 3.66 21.66 5.48
N SER A 100 3.77 21.55 6.81
CA SER A 100 4.93 20.94 7.46
C SER A 100 5.02 19.42 7.23
N ARG A 101 3.92 18.77 6.81
CA ARG A 101 3.89 17.35 6.45
C ARG A 101 4.55 17.04 5.10
N ASN A 102 4.66 18.03 4.22
CA ASN A 102 5.28 17.85 2.89
C ASN A 102 6.81 18.01 2.95
N LEU A 103 7.46 17.18 3.77
CA LEU A 103 8.92 17.15 3.94
C LEU A 103 9.44 15.77 3.54
N PRO A 104 9.95 15.63 2.29
CA PRO A 104 10.53 14.38 1.81
C PRO A 104 11.70 13.93 2.68
N ASP A 105 11.82 12.63 2.85
CA ASP A 105 12.91 12.02 3.60
C ASP A 105 14.20 12.06 2.76
N PRO A 106 15.27 12.76 3.21
CA PRO A 106 16.52 12.83 2.49
C PRO A 106 17.27 11.48 2.43
N GLU A 107 16.89 10.50 3.26
CA GLU A 107 17.48 9.15 3.29
C GLU A 107 16.78 8.17 2.33
N ASN A 108 15.88 8.64 1.46
CA ASN A 108 15.26 7.79 0.44
C ASN A 108 16.31 7.10 -0.43
N VAL A 109 16.29 5.76 -0.41
CA VAL A 109 17.32 4.91 -1.04
C VAL A 109 17.13 4.73 -2.55
N ILE A 110 16.10 5.34 -3.16
CA ILE A 110 15.73 5.04 -4.54
C ILE A 110 16.84 5.33 -5.57
N SER A 111 17.64 6.38 -5.35
CA SER A 111 18.79 6.69 -6.23
C SER A 111 19.82 5.58 -6.21
N ASP A 112 20.10 5.03 -5.03
CA ASP A 112 21.06 3.96 -4.83
C ASP A 112 20.56 2.66 -5.45
N VAL A 113 19.29 2.31 -5.23
CA VAL A 113 18.67 1.12 -5.84
C VAL A 113 18.73 1.20 -7.37
N LYS A 114 18.45 2.36 -7.97
CA LYS A 114 18.58 2.58 -9.41
C LYS A 114 20.03 2.44 -9.89
N ALA A 115 20.99 2.96 -9.13
CA ALA A 115 22.42 2.87 -9.47
C ALA A 115 22.97 1.44 -9.38
N MET A 116 22.42 0.59 -8.50
CA MET A 116 22.83 -0.81 -8.36
C MET A 116 22.52 -1.66 -9.59
N ASN A 117 21.66 -1.19 -10.51
CA ASN A 117 21.23 -1.93 -11.70
C ASN A 117 20.83 -3.38 -11.36
N VAL A 118 19.96 -3.50 -10.35
CA VAL A 118 19.57 -4.77 -9.74
C VAL A 118 18.97 -5.68 -10.81
N ALA A 119 19.64 -6.80 -11.10
CA ALA A 119 19.14 -7.77 -12.06
C ALA A 119 17.85 -8.43 -11.55
N GLU A 120 16.88 -8.60 -12.44
CA GLU A 120 15.67 -9.37 -12.13
C GLU A 120 16.05 -10.80 -11.71
N CYS A 121 15.61 -11.20 -10.52
CA CYS A 121 15.89 -12.50 -9.93
C CYS A 121 14.58 -13.17 -9.50
N LYS A 122 13.90 -13.77 -10.48
CA LYS A 122 12.57 -14.38 -10.29
C LYS A 122 12.59 -15.78 -9.70
N LYS A 123 13.77 -16.40 -9.53
CA LYS A 123 13.90 -17.82 -9.19
C LYS A 123 14.94 -18.07 -8.12
N ARG A 124 14.62 -17.67 -6.88
CA ARG A 124 15.30 -18.20 -5.70
C ARG A 124 14.56 -19.46 -5.25
N LYS A 125 15.30 -20.50 -4.90
CA LYS A 125 14.73 -21.68 -4.27
C LYS A 125 14.78 -21.51 -2.77
N LEU A 126 13.71 -21.94 -2.11
CA LEU A 126 13.68 -22.07 -0.67
C LEU A 126 14.75 -23.08 -0.24
N GLN A 127 15.54 -22.73 0.78
CA GLN A 127 16.61 -23.60 1.29
C GLN A 127 16.01 -24.80 2.04
N GLU A 128 16.78 -25.88 2.16
CA GLU A 128 16.41 -27.01 3.00
C GLU A 128 16.18 -26.56 4.46
N GLY A 129 15.20 -27.16 5.13
CA GLY A 129 14.79 -26.78 6.50
C GLY A 129 13.73 -25.68 6.57
N TYR A 130 13.44 -25.00 5.46
CA TYR A 130 12.32 -24.06 5.37
C TYR A 130 11.12 -24.68 4.66
N SER A 131 9.92 -24.28 5.05
CA SER A 131 8.68 -24.57 4.33
C SER A 131 7.93 -23.27 4.01
N MET A 132 7.11 -23.29 2.97
CA MET A 132 6.26 -22.16 2.59
C MET A 132 4.84 -22.66 2.38
N ILE A 133 3.88 -21.99 3.02
CA ILE A 133 2.45 -22.36 2.99
C ILE A 133 1.59 -21.12 2.72
N TRP A 134 0.34 -21.36 2.32
CA TRP A 134 -0.70 -20.33 2.37
C TRP A 134 -1.16 -20.16 3.82
N GLY A 135 -1.32 -18.91 4.25
CA GLY A 135 -2.02 -18.60 5.49
C GLY A 135 -3.50 -18.98 5.40
N THR A 136 -4.07 -19.32 6.54
CA THR A 136 -5.49 -19.60 6.74
C THR A 136 -5.92 -18.95 8.06
N GLU A 137 -7.22 -18.84 8.31
CA GLU A 137 -7.75 -18.25 9.57
C GLU A 137 -7.17 -18.92 10.82
N GLU A 138 -6.82 -20.21 10.75
CA GLU A 138 -6.19 -20.96 11.86
C GLU A 138 -4.80 -20.42 12.26
N HIS A 139 -4.13 -19.69 11.37
CA HIS A 139 -2.82 -19.10 11.60
C HIS A 139 -2.88 -17.67 12.16
N ALA A 140 -4.07 -17.07 12.30
CA ALA A 140 -4.21 -15.67 12.64
C ALA A 140 -3.57 -15.29 13.98
N GLU A 141 -3.69 -16.15 15.01
CA GLU A 141 -3.03 -15.91 16.31
C GLU A 141 -1.50 -15.88 16.20
N GLU A 142 -0.92 -16.83 15.46
CA GLU A 142 0.53 -16.88 15.25
C GLU A 142 1.03 -15.70 14.42
N MET A 143 0.31 -15.35 13.35
CA MET A 143 0.64 -14.20 12.51
C MET A 143 0.59 -12.89 13.28
N ALA A 144 -0.44 -12.68 14.10
CA ALA A 144 -0.56 -11.51 14.96
C ALA A 144 0.63 -11.38 15.93
N ALA A 145 1.01 -12.48 16.59
CA ALA A 145 2.18 -12.52 17.46
C ALA A 145 3.49 -12.25 16.69
N PHE A 146 3.63 -12.82 15.49
CA PHE A 146 4.76 -12.60 14.61
C PHE A 146 4.88 -11.12 14.20
N TYR A 147 3.81 -10.50 13.72
CA TYR A 147 3.82 -9.10 13.33
C TYR A 147 4.12 -8.17 14.51
N ALA A 148 3.54 -8.44 15.69
CA ALA A 148 3.84 -7.69 16.91
C ALA A 148 5.33 -7.78 17.33
N SER A 149 6.01 -8.87 16.97
CA SER A 149 7.44 -9.04 17.23
C SER A 149 8.36 -8.32 16.23
N VAL A 150 7.84 -7.99 15.04
CA VAL A 150 8.60 -7.39 13.94
C VAL A 150 8.37 -5.88 13.84
N PHE A 151 7.14 -5.44 14.10
CA PHE A 151 6.72 -4.05 13.99
C PHE A 151 6.39 -3.46 15.36
N ASP A 152 7.17 -2.47 15.79
CA ASP A 152 6.85 -1.67 16.98
C ASP A 152 5.56 -0.86 16.78
N GLN A 153 5.36 -0.36 15.55
CA GLN A 153 4.16 0.36 15.12
C GLN A 153 3.87 0.07 13.64
N TYR A 154 2.60 -0.14 13.32
CA TYR A 154 2.11 -0.38 11.96
C TYR A 154 0.82 0.40 11.68
N PRO A 155 0.51 0.79 10.43
CA PRO A 155 -0.66 1.62 10.10
C PRO A 155 -2.01 0.94 10.34
N THR A 156 -2.04 -0.39 10.33
CA THR A 156 -3.23 -1.22 10.54
C THR A 156 -3.04 -2.12 11.76
N PRO A 157 -4.13 -2.61 12.38
CA PRO A 157 -4.04 -3.47 13.56
C PRO A 157 -3.67 -4.92 13.19
N ILE A 158 -2.59 -5.12 12.42
CA ILE A 158 -2.10 -6.44 11.98
C ILE A 158 -1.52 -7.30 13.13
N HIS A 159 -1.52 -6.78 14.36
CA HIS A 159 -1.22 -7.52 15.59
C HIS A 159 -2.48 -8.07 16.27
N ASP A 160 -3.65 -7.86 15.68
CA ASP A 160 -4.94 -8.38 16.14
C ASP A 160 -5.33 -9.59 15.27
N PRO A 161 -5.45 -10.80 15.85
CA PRO A 161 -5.88 -11.99 15.11
C PRO A 161 -7.24 -11.81 14.41
N GLU A 162 -8.18 -11.09 15.03
CA GLU A 162 -9.53 -10.88 14.49
C GLU A 162 -9.49 -9.99 13.26
N TYR A 163 -8.60 -9.00 13.26
CA TYR A 163 -8.33 -8.17 12.08
C TYR A 163 -7.69 -8.96 10.95
N ILE A 164 -6.72 -9.84 11.24
CA ILE A 164 -6.10 -10.70 10.21
C ILE A 164 -7.15 -11.63 9.57
N VAL A 165 -8.04 -12.22 10.38
CA VAL A 165 -9.16 -13.02 9.86
C VAL A 165 -10.05 -12.18 8.95
N GLN A 166 -10.35 -10.95 9.34
CA GLN A 166 -11.14 -10.04 8.51
C GLN A 166 -10.44 -9.73 7.18
N MET A 167 -9.13 -9.40 7.20
CA MET A 167 -8.33 -9.22 5.98
C MET A 167 -8.42 -10.43 5.05
N MET A 168 -8.29 -11.66 5.59
CA MET A 168 -8.38 -12.88 4.77
C MET A 168 -9.76 -13.07 4.13
N ARG A 169 -10.83 -12.61 4.78
CA ARG A 169 -12.19 -12.65 4.24
C ARG A 169 -12.44 -11.54 3.22
N ASP A 170 -11.71 -10.44 3.33
CA ASP A 170 -11.71 -9.31 2.40
C ASP A 170 -10.60 -9.47 1.33
N ASP A 171 -10.41 -10.70 0.85
CA ASP A 171 -9.53 -11.05 -0.27
C ASP A 171 -8.02 -10.73 -0.09
N VAL A 172 -7.52 -10.73 1.16
CA VAL A 172 -6.07 -10.68 1.42
C VAL A 172 -5.48 -12.10 1.52
N TYR A 173 -4.49 -12.38 0.68
CA TYR A 173 -3.84 -13.69 0.59
C TYR A 173 -2.44 -13.69 1.20
N PHE A 174 -2.25 -14.42 2.30
CA PHE A 174 -0.96 -14.48 3.00
C PHE A 174 -0.09 -15.66 2.55
N SER A 175 1.19 -15.39 2.31
CA SER A 175 2.24 -16.39 2.22
C SER A 175 3.02 -16.42 3.53
N LEU A 176 3.24 -17.61 4.08
CA LEU A 176 3.96 -17.83 5.33
C LEU A 176 5.16 -18.74 5.10
N ILE A 177 6.34 -18.38 5.62
CA ILE A 177 7.53 -19.22 5.62
C ILE A 177 7.89 -19.62 7.05
N TYR A 178 8.08 -20.91 7.25
CA TYR A 178 8.51 -21.49 8.52
C TYR A 178 9.95 -22.00 8.43
N HIS A 179 10.65 -21.99 9.56
CA HIS A 179 11.94 -22.66 9.77
C HIS A 179 11.92 -23.32 11.14
N GLU A 180 12.26 -24.61 11.22
CA GLU A 180 12.26 -25.37 12.48
C GLU A 180 10.92 -25.31 13.27
N GLY A 181 9.80 -25.14 12.55
CA GLY A 181 8.45 -25.06 13.14
C GLY A 181 8.02 -23.67 13.61
N GLU A 182 8.84 -22.64 13.40
CA GLU A 182 8.54 -21.25 13.76
C GLU A 182 8.25 -20.41 12.51
N LEU A 183 7.23 -19.56 12.55
CA LEU A 183 6.98 -18.56 11.52
C LEU A 183 8.10 -17.51 11.48
N VAL A 184 8.85 -17.47 10.39
CA VAL A 184 10.04 -16.60 10.26
C VAL A 184 9.88 -15.46 9.25
N SER A 185 8.93 -15.58 8.33
CA SER A 185 8.64 -14.56 7.32
C SER A 185 7.19 -14.67 6.85
N ALA A 186 6.50 -13.54 6.75
CA ALA A 186 5.14 -13.44 6.23
C ALA A 186 5.05 -12.26 5.25
N CYS A 187 4.23 -12.38 4.21
CA CYS A 187 3.88 -11.28 3.34
C CYS A 187 2.54 -11.58 2.64
N SER A 188 1.79 -10.55 2.29
CA SER A 188 0.43 -10.67 1.74
C SER A 188 0.32 -10.07 0.33
N ALA A 189 -0.76 -10.46 -0.35
CA ALA A 189 -1.31 -9.72 -1.48
C ALA A 189 -2.74 -9.30 -1.14
N ASP A 190 -2.98 -8.00 -1.09
CA ASP A 190 -4.30 -7.39 -0.86
C ASP A 190 -4.96 -7.09 -2.22
N LEU A 191 -6.13 -7.68 -2.47
CA LEU A 191 -6.80 -7.62 -3.77
C LEU A 191 -7.83 -6.49 -3.82
N PHE A 192 -7.60 -5.56 -4.74
CA PHE A 192 -8.55 -4.49 -5.07
C PHE A 192 -9.43 -4.96 -6.24
N THR A 193 -10.50 -5.70 -5.91
CA THR A 193 -11.37 -6.36 -6.88
C THR A 193 -11.95 -5.39 -7.93
N ASP A 194 -12.39 -4.21 -7.51
CA ASP A 194 -12.98 -3.21 -8.42
C ASP A 194 -11.99 -2.64 -9.43
N PHE A 195 -10.68 -2.75 -9.14
CA PHE A 195 -9.62 -2.22 -9.99
C PHE A 195 -8.84 -3.32 -10.72
N ASN A 196 -9.07 -4.60 -10.41
CA ASN A 196 -8.22 -5.72 -10.87
C ASN A 196 -6.73 -5.43 -10.61
N ALA A 197 -6.44 -4.85 -9.44
CA ALA A 197 -5.10 -4.55 -8.97
C ALA A 197 -4.84 -5.24 -7.63
N ALA A 198 -3.58 -5.49 -7.27
CA ALA A 198 -3.26 -6.05 -5.96
C ALA A 198 -2.01 -5.40 -5.35
N GLU A 199 -2.06 -5.12 -4.06
CA GLU A 199 -0.91 -4.62 -3.30
C GLU A 199 -0.10 -5.79 -2.74
N PHE A 200 1.19 -5.86 -3.06
CA PHE A 200 2.16 -6.68 -2.34
C PHE A 200 2.59 -5.95 -1.07
N THR A 201 2.09 -6.42 0.08
CA THR A 201 2.12 -5.66 1.34
C THR A 201 2.30 -6.57 2.56
N ASP A 202 2.32 -6.00 3.76
CA ASP A 202 2.50 -6.70 5.05
C ASP A 202 3.72 -7.62 5.11
N CYS A 203 4.79 -7.21 4.41
CA CYS A 203 6.03 -7.97 4.31
C CYS A 203 6.89 -7.81 5.57
N ALA A 204 7.09 -8.91 6.28
CA ALA A 204 7.89 -8.98 7.49
C ALA A 204 8.81 -10.22 7.49
N THR A 205 10.01 -10.06 8.04
CA THR A 205 10.96 -11.16 8.27
C THR A 205 11.69 -10.92 9.59
N LEU A 206 11.80 -11.97 10.41
CA LEU A 206 12.56 -11.90 11.66
C LEU A 206 13.98 -11.39 11.41
N SER A 207 14.50 -10.58 12.31
CA SER A 207 15.84 -9.97 12.17
C SER A 207 16.94 -11.00 11.96
N SER A 208 16.88 -12.15 12.64
CA SER A 208 17.80 -13.30 12.49
C SER A 208 17.71 -14.02 11.15
N GLN A 209 16.67 -13.74 10.35
CA GLN A 209 16.35 -14.41 9.09
C GLN A 209 16.47 -13.48 7.87
N ARG A 210 16.75 -12.18 8.10
CA ARG A 210 17.01 -11.18 7.05
C ARG A 210 18.25 -11.53 6.24
N GLY A 211 18.30 -11.03 5.00
CA GLY A 211 19.41 -11.28 4.06
C GLY A 211 19.38 -12.65 3.36
N LYS A 212 18.48 -13.57 3.77
CA LYS A 212 18.31 -14.89 3.14
C LYS A 212 17.40 -14.88 1.91
N GLY A 213 16.77 -13.74 1.60
CA GLY A 213 15.93 -13.56 0.41
C GLY A 213 14.55 -14.23 0.48
N LEU A 214 14.02 -14.41 1.70
CA LEU A 214 12.72 -15.07 1.94
C LEU A 214 11.55 -14.33 1.25
N LEU A 215 11.48 -13.00 1.35
CA LEU A 215 10.45 -12.21 0.66
C LEU A 215 10.50 -12.38 -0.88
N SER A 216 11.70 -12.44 -1.46
CA SER A 216 11.87 -12.72 -2.91
C SER A 216 11.41 -14.13 -3.32
N ILE A 217 11.30 -15.06 -2.37
CA ILE A 217 10.76 -16.42 -2.59
C ILE A 217 9.24 -16.44 -2.44
N GLN A 218 8.67 -15.61 -1.56
CA GLN A 218 7.22 -15.51 -1.35
C GLN A 218 6.52 -14.81 -2.52
N TYR A 219 7.13 -13.77 -3.10
CA TYR A 219 6.50 -12.99 -4.16
C TYR A 219 5.98 -13.83 -5.36
N PRO A 220 6.75 -14.76 -5.96
CA PRO A 220 6.25 -15.56 -7.09
C PRO A 220 4.99 -16.40 -6.77
N MET A 221 4.79 -16.80 -5.51
CA MET A 221 3.60 -17.51 -5.06
C MET A 221 2.37 -16.59 -5.05
N LEU A 222 2.54 -15.36 -4.53
CA LEU A 222 1.52 -14.32 -4.53
C LEU A 222 1.20 -13.85 -5.95
N GLU A 223 2.22 -13.55 -6.77
CA GLU A 223 2.07 -13.16 -8.18
C GLU A 223 1.27 -14.20 -8.95
N LYS A 224 1.58 -15.49 -8.78
CA LYS A 224 0.84 -16.56 -9.46
C LYS A 224 -0.64 -16.57 -9.06
N LYS A 225 -0.94 -16.45 -7.77
CA LYS A 225 -2.33 -16.41 -7.29
C LYS A 225 -3.08 -15.19 -7.82
N MET A 226 -2.46 -14.02 -7.84
CA MET A 226 -3.06 -12.79 -8.38
C MET A 226 -3.37 -12.92 -9.88
N ARG A 227 -2.47 -13.52 -10.66
CA ARG A 227 -2.72 -13.85 -12.08
C ARG A 227 -3.91 -14.78 -12.27
N GLU A 228 -4.05 -15.81 -11.42
CA GLU A 228 -5.17 -16.74 -11.46
C GLU A 228 -6.51 -16.07 -11.12
N LEU A 229 -6.49 -15.00 -10.32
CA LEU A 229 -7.65 -14.19 -9.98
C LEU A 229 -7.96 -13.07 -10.99
N GLY A 230 -7.18 -12.94 -12.07
CA GLY A 230 -7.42 -11.95 -13.12
C GLY A 230 -6.84 -10.56 -12.86
N VAL A 231 -5.95 -10.42 -11.87
CA VAL A 231 -5.26 -9.15 -11.59
C VAL A 231 -4.41 -8.71 -12.79
N HIS A 232 -4.55 -7.45 -13.19
CA HIS A 232 -3.80 -6.83 -14.28
C HIS A 232 -2.48 -6.20 -13.80
N THR A 233 -2.48 -5.62 -12.59
CA THR A 233 -1.33 -4.90 -12.04
C THR A 233 -1.12 -5.27 -10.58
N MET A 234 0.12 -5.64 -10.22
CA MET A 234 0.55 -5.58 -8.82
C MET A 234 1.27 -4.28 -8.54
N PHE A 235 1.08 -3.74 -7.34
CA PHE A 235 1.83 -2.60 -6.83
C PHE A 235 2.32 -2.86 -5.41
N SER A 236 3.15 -2.00 -4.86
CA SER A 236 3.63 -2.09 -3.48
C SER A 236 4.05 -0.73 -2.97
N TYR A 237 3.77 -0.46 -1.70
CA TYR A 237 4.36 0.65 -0.97
C TYR A 237 5.54 0.13 -0.16
N THR A 238 6.73 0.61 -0.48
CA THR A 238 7.93 0.27 0.29
C THR A 238 8.42 1.50 1.04
N ARG A 239 8.75 1.35 2.33
CA ARG A 239 9.40 2.42 3.10
C ARG A 239 10.59 2.96 2.30
N ALA A 240 10.64 4.27 2.08
CA ALA A 240 11.61 4.91 1.21
C ALA A 240 13.06 4.67 1.66
N ILE A 241 13.28 4.60 2.98
CA ILE A 241 14.59 4.34 3.58
C ILE A 241 14.97 2.85 3.62
N SER A 242 14.03 1.94 3.33
CA SER A 242 14.26 0.50 3.41
C SER A 242 14.95 -0.01 2.15
N MET A 243 16.29 -0.02 2.18
CA MET A 243 17.13 -0.58 1.10
C MET A 243 16.70 -2.00 0.72
N GLY A 244 16.45 -2.86 1.71
CA GLY A 244 16.07 -4.25 1.48
C GLY A 244 14.75 -4.39 0.71
N MET A 245 13.70 -3.67 1.11
CA MET A 245 12.40 -3.76 0.44
C MET A 245 12.42 -3.18 -0.97
N ASN A 246 13.11 -2.05 -1.18
CA ASN A 246 13.25 -1.45 -2.50
C ASN A 246 14.08 -2.35 -3.44
N ILE A 247 15.11 -3.03 -2.94
CA ILE A 247 15.85 -4.04 -3.71
C ILE A 247 14.95 -5.24 -4.05
N VAL A 248 14.11 -5.72 -3.13
CA VAL A 248 13.17 -6.82 -3.40
C VAL A 248 12.22 -6.44 -4.53
N ALA A 249 11.60 -5.24 -4.47
CA ALA A 249 10.72 -4.76 -5.53
C ALA A 249 11.43 -4.71 -6.91
N ALA A 250 12.63 -4.13 -6.95
CA ALA A 250 13.45 -4.10 -8.17
C ALA A 250 13.80 -5.51 -8.69
N GLN A 251 14.20 -6.44 -7.80
CA GLN A 251 14.51 -7.83 -8.17
C GLN A 251 13.31 -8.58 -8.76
N GLN A 252 12.09 -8.24 -8.36
CA GLN A 252 10.88 -8.87 -8.86
C GLN A 252 10.34 -8.25 -10.17
N GLY A 253 11.05 -7.26 -10.71
CA GLY A 253 10.73 -6.59 -11.97
C GLY A 253 9.67 -5.50 -11.82
N PHE A 254 9.50 -4.93 -10.62
CA PHE A 254 8.67 -3.75 -10.47
C PHE A 254 9.37 -2.51 -11.01
N SER A 255 8.58 -1.62 -11.60
CA SER A 255 8.98 -0.28 -11.99
C SER A 255 8.69 0.71 -10.86
N TYR A 256 9.60 1.66 -10.64
CA TYR A 256 9.39 2.74 -9.68
C TYR A 256 8.39 3.75 -10.23
N GLY A 257 7.34 4.04 -9.46
CA GLY A 257 6.25 4.94 -9.83
C GLY A 257 6.26 6.30 -9.13
N GLY A 258 7.13 6.54 -8.15
CA GLY A 258 7.17 7.80 -7.40
C GLY A 258 7.32 7.57 -5.91
N CYS A 259 7.20 8.64 -5.13
CA CYS A 259 7.35 8.60 -3.68
C CYS A 259 6.23 9.39 -3.03
N MET A 260 5.46 8.72 -2.19
CA MET A 260 4.44 9.36 -1.35
C MET A 260 5.10 9.85 -0.07
N VAL A 261 5.14 11.17 0.13
CA VAL A 261 5.85 11.82 1.24
C VAL A 261 5.05 11.67 2.54
N GLN A 262 5.72 11.29 3.63
CA GLN A 262 5.15 11.13 4.97
C GLN A 262 3.79 10.42 4.95
N ASN A 263 3.75 9.30 4.26
CA ASN A 263 2.53 8.65 3.84
C ASN A 263 2.00 7.72 4.93
N SER A 264 2.85 6.89 5.54
CA SER A 264 2.41 5.83 6.46
C SER A 264 3.16 5.95 7.79
N THR A 265 2.46 5.75 8.91
CA THR A 265 3.12 5.68 10.22
C THR A 265 3.66 4.27 10.47
N ILE A 266 4.99 4.10 10.43
CA ILE A 266 5.66 2.81 10.65
C ILE A 266 6.88 3.01 11.55
N ALA A 267 6.97 2.23 12.64
CA ALA A 267 8.07 2.19 13.62
C ALA A 267 8.48 3.55 14.25
N THR A 268 9.15 4.41 13.49
CA THR A 268 9.78 5.66 13.96
C THR A 268 8.92 6.91 13.73
N GLY A 269 7.78 6.77 13.05
CA GLY A 269 6.85 7.87 12.79
C GLY A 269 6.28 7.81 11.38
N LEU A 270 5.89 8.98 10.84
CA LEU A 270 5.47 9.12 9.45
C LEU A 270 6.66 8.95 8.52
N GLU A 271 6.52 8.03 7.56
CA GLU A 271 7.57 7.70 6.61
C GLU A 271 7.12 7.88 5.16
N ASP A 272 8.10 8.25 4.33
CA ASP A 272 7.97 8.25 2.89
C ASP A 272 7.82 6.82 2.35
N MET A 273 6.97 6.64 1.33
CA MET A 273 6.71 5.35 0.71
C MET A 273 7.01 5.42 -0.79
N ASN A 274 8.04 4.70 -1.23
CA ASN A 274 8.31 4.49 -2.64
C ASN A 274 7.24 3.56 -3.24
N ILE A 275 6.62 4.03 -4.32
CA ILE A 275 5.64 3.29 -5.11
C ILE A 275 6.38 2.44 -6.14
N TRP A 276 5.98 1.18 -6.18
CA TRP A 276 6.44 0.21 -7.17
C TRP A 276 5.23 -0.42 -7.85
N TYR A 277 5.28 -0.61 -9.17
CA TYR A 277 4.21 -1.29 -9.91
C TYR A 277 4.75 -2.26 -10.96
N LYS A 278 3.95 -3.27 -11.31
CA LYS A 278 4.27 -4.28 -12.31
C LYS A 278 3.00 -4.79 -12.96
N ALA A 279 2.93 -4.69 -14.28
CA ALA A 279 1.90 -5.36 -15.06
C ALA A 279 2.09 -6.87 -14.94
N LEU A 280 1.00 -7.61 -14.71
CA LEU A 280 1.00 -9.05 -14.66
C LEU A 280 0.85 -9.60 -16.08
#